data_AF-A0A063Z032-F1
#
_entry.id   AF-A0A063Z032-F1
#
_cell.length_a   1.000
_cell.length_b   1.000
_cell.length_c   1.000
_cell.angle_alpha   90.00
_cell.angle_beta   90.00
_cell.angle_gamma   90.00
#
_symmetry.space_group_name_H-M   'P 1'
#
loop_
_entity.id
_entity.type
_entity.pdbx_description
1 polymer ?
#
loop_
_entity_poly.entity_id
_entity_poly.type
_entity_poly.pdbx_seq_one_letter_code
_entity_poly.pdbx_strand_id
1 'polypeptide(L)'
;MKLGARIFKTGIAVALALFLAALFQFPSPSFAGISAVFAMQPTIYRSYLSLIEQVQANVIGALFAIAAVFILGRDPLVVGLTLMIVIALCLKMRLESSTISVALVTVIAIMEYTDRQFIQFAAIRFLTMMLGIFAAFVVNLIFLPPKYEKKVYEKISEETEAILKWIRLHKQQAADHHHLKEEIETRHEEMTKLEHLYFMYKEERTYFRRQRFQKSRKLVLYRQMIAAADRALSVLKWLHRLENEFSRLPAELRQAVCLHLGCLLDYHEQLLLKFIHKAKPLPHSRRAEEIHHQRERLTSAFYADGQPPGDYRLFSLIGAIMDYGDRLEHLDKLIDSFHHYHYDDTLEKELGKSAGGRS
;
A
#
# COMPACT_ATOMS: atom_id res chain seq x y z
N MET A 1 -9.13 -15.94 -12.24
CA MET A 1 -8.03 -15.87 -11.25
C MET A 1 -6.82 -15.26 -11.94
N LYS A 2 -6.46 -14.00 -11.66
CA LYS A 2 -5.28 -13.36 -12.27
C LYS A 2 -4.04 -13.84 -11.51
N LEU A 3 -3.30 -14.80 -12.07
CA LEU A 3 -1.99 -15.22 -11.55
C LEU A 3 -1.14 -13.95 -11.39
N GLY A 4 -0.77 -13.64 -10.14
CA GLY A 4 -0.05 -12.40 -9.84
C GLY A 4 1.35 -12.44 -10.45
N ALA A 5 1.80 -11.32 -11.03
CA ALA A 5 3.14 -11.16 -11.60
C ALA A 5 4.27 -11.60 -10.64
N ARG A 6 4.01 -11.55 -9.32
CA ARG A 6 4.89 -12.07 -8.27
C ARG A 6 5.15 -13.57 -8.39
N ILE A 7 4.12 -14.38 -8.63
CA ILE A 7 4.24 -15.84 -8.75
C ILE A 7 5.13 -16.19 -9.95
N PHE A 8 4.90 -15.50 -11.08
CA PHE A 8 5.65 -15.72 -12.31
C PHE A 8 7.14 -15.38 -12.15
N LYS A 9 7.47 -14.21 -11.59
CA LYS A 9 8.88 -13.83 -11.37
C LYS A 9 9.57 -14.76 -10.37
N THR A 10 8.89 -15.24 -9.34
CA THR A 10 9.46 -16.22 -8.41
C THR A 10 9.75 -17.55 -9.11
N GLY A 11 8.82 -18.05 -9.95
CA GLY A 11 9.04 -19.27 -10.74
C GLY A 11 10.24 -19.14 -11.67
N ILE A 12 10.39 -18.00 -12.35
CA ILE A 12 11.54 -17.73 -13.23
C ILE A 12 12.85 -17.63 -12.45
N ALA A 13 12.84 -16.98 -11.28
CA ALA A 13 14.01 -16.90 -10.41
C ALA A 13 14.51 -18.29 -9.98
N VAL A 14 13.59 -19.17 -9.59
CA VAL A 14 13.92 -20.55 -9.21
C VAL A 14 14.44 -21.32 -10.42
N ALA A 15 13.77 -21.24 -11.57
CA ALA A 15 14.21 -21.91 -12.79
C ALA A 15 15.62 -21.46 -13.22
N LEU A 16 15.89 -20.15 -13.16
CA LEU A 16 17.20 -19.59 -13.46
C LEU A 16 18.27 -20.05 -12.47
N ALA A 17 17.96 -20.07 -11.17
CA ALA A 17 18.88 -20.53 -10.13
C ALA A 17 19.26 -22.01 -10.32
N LEU A 18 18.27 -22.88 -10.58
CA LEU A 18 18.47 -24.29 -10.84
C LEU A 18 19.28 -24.53 -12.13
N PHE A 19 18.95 -23.79 -13.19
CA PHE A 19 19.64 -23.87 -14.48
C PHE A 19 21.11 -23.46 -14.34
N LEU A 20 21.39 -22.34 -13.69
CA LEU A 20 22.76 -21.88 -13.45
C LEU A 20 23.52 -22.87 -12.55
N ALA A 21 22.89 -23.40 -11.50
CA ALA A 21 23.53 -24.38 -10.62
C ALA A 21 23.88 -25.69 -11.34
N ALA A 22 23.01 -26.15 -12.25
CA ALA A 22 23.28 -27.30 -13.11
C ALA A 22 24.40 -27.00 -14.12
N LEU A 23 24.43 -25.79 -14.69
CA LEU A 23 25.46 -25.36 -15.64
C LEU A 23 26.85 -25.32 -15.00
N PHE A 24 26.96 -24.84 -13.76
CA PHE A 24 28.20 -24.84 -12.97
C PHE A 24 28.52 -26.21 -12.34
N GLN A 25 27.72 -27.24 -12.62
CA GLN A 25 27.88 -28.60 -12.10
C GLN A 25 27.93 -28.68 -10.56
N PHE A 26 27.16 -27.84 -9.87
CA PHE A 26 27.07 -27.93 -8.41
C PHE A 26 26.35 -29.24 -8.00
N PRO A 27 26.86 -29.96 -6.99
CA PRO A 27 26.37 -31.30 -6.62
C PRO A 27 24.94 -31.30 -6.06
N SER A 28 24.35 -30.15 -5.76
CA SER A 28 22.98 -30.06 -5.24
C SER A 28 22.29 -28.77 -5.66
N PRO A 29 21.80 -28.70 -6.91
CA PRO A 29 21.14 -27.51 -7.46
C PRO A 29 19.92 -27.05 -6.66
N SER A 30 19.23 -27.97 -5.97
CA SER A 30 18.04 -27.70 -5.17
C SER A 30 18.21 -26.55 -4.17
N PHE A 31 19.40 -26.41 -3.56
CA PHE A 31 19.67 -25.35 -2.59
C PHE A 31 19.76 -23.97 -3.23
N ALA A 32 20.19 -23.86 -4.49
CA ALA A 32 20.12 -22.60 -5.23
C ALA A 32 18.67 -22.20 -5.46
N GLY A 33 17.79 -23.17 -5.77
CA GLY A 33 16.36 -22.96 -5.89
C GLY A 33 15.71 -22.50 -4.59
N ILE A 34 15.99 -23.19 -3.47
CA ILE A 34 15.49 -22.82 -2.13
C ILE A 34 15.93 -21.39 -1.79
N SER A 35 17.22 -21.08 -1.98
CA SER A 35 17.75 -19.75 -1.72
C SER A 35 17.08 -18.68 -2.57
N ALA A 36 16.84 -18.95 -3.86
CA ALA A 36 16.14 -18.02 -4.75
C ALA A 36 14.70 -17.73 -4.28
N VAL A 37 13.96 -18.72 -3.77
CA VAL A 37 12.60 -18.51 -3.24
C VAL A 37 12.62 -17.53 -2.08
N PHE A 38 13.53 -17.72 -1.11
CA PHE A 38 13.62 -16.86 0.06
C PHE A 38 14.22 -15.47 -0.25
N ALA A 39 15.05 -15.36 -1.29
CA ALA A 39 15.62 -14.10 -1.76
C ALA A 39 14.64 -13.23 -2.57
N MET A 40 13.50 -13.78 -3.02
CA MET A 40 12.56 -13.04 -3.85
C MET A 40 11.77 -11.99 -3.08
N GLN A 41 12.09 -10.72 -3.34
CA GLN A 41 11.45 -9.56 -2.72
C GLN A 41 10.33 -8.94 -3.58
N PRO A 42 9.36 -8.22 -2.99
CA PRO A 42 8.28 -7.60 -3.74
C PRO A 42 8.78 -6.45 -4.63
N THR A 43 9.77 -5.68 -4.16
CA THR A 43 10.32 -4.50 -4.86
C THR A 43 11.82 -4.67 -5.10
N ILE A 44 12.35 -4.01 -6.15
CA ILE A 44 13.79 -4.05 -6.48
C ILE A 44 14.63 -3.45 -5.35
N TYR A 45 14.14 -2.36 -4.73
CA TYR A 45 14.85 -1.72 -3.62
C TYR A 45 15.01 -2.67 -2.42
N ARG A 46 13.91 -3.34 -2.01
CA ARG A 46 13.98 -4.38 -0.98
C ARG A 46 14.89 -5.53 -1.42
N SER A 47 14.86 -5.91 -2.71
CA SER A 47 15.77 -6.93 -3.26
C SER A 47 17.23 -6.58 -3.11
N TYR A 48 17.61 -5.32 -3.32
CA TYR A 48 18.99 -4.85 -3.17
C TYR A 48 19.43 -4.84 -1.70
N LEU A 49 18.60 -4.30 -0.81
CA LEU A 49 18.91 -4.31 0.62
C LEU A 49 19.02 -5.74 1.15
N SER A 50 18.04 -6.57 0.80
CA SER A 50 17.97 -8.00 1.14
C SER A 50 19.16 -8.78 0.58
N LEU A 51 19.68 -8.44 -0.61
CA LEU A 51 20.89 -9.06 -1.16
C LEU A 51 22.08 -8.84 -0.23
N ILE A 52 22.31 -7.60 0.23
CA ILE A 52 23.43 -7.27 1.13
C ILE A 52 23.25 -7.99 2.47
N GLU A 53 22.06 -7.91 3.05
CA GLU A 53 21.73 -8.56 4.33
C GLU A 53 21.90 -10.08 4.26
N GLN A 54 21.41 -10.72 3.19
CA GLN A 54 21.52 -12.18 3.02
C GLN A 54 22.94 -12.64 2.76
N VAL A 55 23.75 -11.86 2.03
CA VAL A 55 25.18 -12.17 1.87
C VAL A 55 25.86 -12.15 3.24
N GLN A 56 25.64 -11.11 4.05
CA GLN A 56 26.21 -11.00 5.40
C GLN A 56 25.76 -12.15 6.30
N ALA A 57 24.45 -12.42 6.35
CA ALA A 57 23.89 -13.45 7.20
C ALA A 57 24.39 -14.86 6.82
N ASN A 58 24.53 -15.13 5.53
CA ASN A 58 25.07 -16.41 5.07
C ASN A 58 26.56 -16.56 5.33
N VAL A 59 27.35 -15.48 5.23
CA VAL A 59 28.78 -15.51 5.61
C VAL A 59 28.91 -15.84 7.09
N ILE A 60 28.10 -15.20 7.93
CA ILE A 60 28.05 -15.49 9.38
C ILE A 60 27.63 -16.94 9.61
N GLY A 61 26.52 -17.38 9.01
CA GLY A 61 26.02 -18.75 9.15
C GLY A 61 27.07 -19.80 8.73
N ALA A 62 27.74 -19.59 7.59
CA ALA A 62 28.78 -20.49 7.12
C ALA A 62 29.99 -20.53 8.06
N LEU A 63 30.46 -19.37 8.55
CA LEU A 63 31.61 -19.30 9.45
C LEU A 63 31.33 -19.99 10.79
N PHE A 64 30.15 -19.75 11.39
CA PHE A 64 29.76 -20.40 12.64
C PHE A 64 29.49 -21.90 12.46
N ALA A 65 28.88 -22.32 11.34
CA ALA A 65 28.70 -23.74 11.02
C ALA A 65 30.05 -24.47 10.92
N ILE A 66 31.01 -23.89 10.20
CA ILE A 66 32.35 -24.47 10.05
C ILE A 66 33.05 -24.55 11.42
N ALA A 67 33.02 -23.47 12.21
CA ALA A 67 33.63 -23.45 13.54
C ALA A 67 33.00 -24.47 14.49
N ALA A 68 31.66 -24.57 14.52
CA ALA A 68 30.94 -25.52 15.37
C ALA A 68 31.30 -26.97 15.01
N VAL A 69 31.38 -27.30 13.72
CA VAL A 69 31.76 -28.65 13.27
C VAL A 69 33.17 -29.02 13.71
N PHE A 70 34.11 -28.08 13.69
CA PHE A 70 35.49 -28.35 14.14
C PHE A 70 35.63 -28.47 15.66
N ILE A 71 34.86 -27.72 16.44
CA ILE A 71 34.99 -27.66 17.91
C ILE A 71 34.14 -28.72 18.61
N LEU A 72 32.87 -28.84 18.19
CA LEU A 72 31.83 -29.58 18.92
C LEU A 72 31.32 -30.80 18.15
N GLY A 73 31.66 -30.92 16.85
CA GLY A 73 31.19 -32.01 16.01
C GLY A 73 29.84 -31.71 15.32
N ARG A 74 29.12 -32.77 14.93
CA ARG A 74 27.95 -32.69 14.04
C ARG A 74 26.65 -33.16 14.70
N ASP A 75 26.66 -33.39 16.01
CA ASP A 75 25.46 -33.90 16.68
C ASP A 75 24.26 -32.95 16.50
N PRO A 76 23.03 -33.47 16.38
CA PRO A 76 21.84 -32.63 16.22
C PRO A 76 21.71 -31.53 17.29
N LEU A 77 22.19 -31.80 18.50
CA LEU A 77 22.26 -30.82 19.60
C LEU A 77 23.22 -29.66 19.28
N VAL A 78 24.36 -29.95 18.66
CA VAL A 78 25.35 -28.94 18.24
C VAL A 78 24.81 -28.09 17.10
N VAL A 79 24.10 -28.70 16.14
CA VAL A 79 23.40 -27.96 15.08
C VAL A 79 22.39 -26.99 15.69
N GLY A 80 21.55 -27.46 16.61
CA GLY A 80 20.58 -26.63 17.32
C GLY A 80 21.23 -25.47 18.06
N LEU A 81 22.31 -25.72 18.81
CA LEU A 81 23.08 -24.69 19.52
C LEU A 81 23.67 -23.66 18.55
N THR A 82 24.21 -24.11 17.42
CA THR A 82 24.78 -23.24 16.39
C THR A 82 23.72 -22.33 15.79
N LEU A 83 22.52 -22.86 15.51
CA LEU A 83 21.38 -22.06 15.04
C LEU A 83 20.97 -21.01 16.07
N MET A 84 20.88 -21.35 17.35
CA MET A 84 20.57 -20.37 18.41
C MET A 84 21.57 -19.21 18.44
N ILE A 85 22.86 -19.50 18.32
CA ILE A 85 23.93 -18.49 18.29
C ILE A 85 23.80 -17.60 17.04
N VAL A 86 23.60 -18.19 15.86
CA VAL A 86 23.44 -17.44 14.61
C VAL A 86 22.20 -16.56 14.64
N ILE A 87 21.07 -17.05 15.18
CA ILE A 87 19.85 -16.25 15.37
C ILE A 87 20.13 -15.06 16.27
N ALA A 88 20.75 -15.28 17.44
CA ALA A 88 21.06 -14.22 18.38
C ALA A 88 21.97 -13.14 17.74
N LEU A 89 22.95 -13.56 16.94
CA LEU A 89 23.84 -12.64 16.24
C LEU A 89 23.12 -11.85 15.12
N CYS A 90 22.27 -12.51 14.33
CA CYS A 90 21.49 -11.84 13.29
C CYS A 90 20.50 -10.83 13.87
N LEU A 91 19.85 -11.15 14.99
CA LEU A 91 18.96 -10.23 15.71
C LEU A 91 19.73 -9.02 16.26
N LYS A 92 20.95 -9.24 16.80
CA LYS A 92 21.82 -8.16 17.25
C LYS A 92 22.20 -7.20 16.12
N MET A 93 22.31 -7.71 14.89
CA MET A 93 22.55 -6.92 13.68
C MET A 93 21.30 -6.27 13.07
N ARG A 94 20.11 -6.48 13.67
CA ARG A 94 18.81 -5.98 13.20
C ARG A 94 18.45 -6.42 11.76
N LEU A 95 18.84 -7.64 11.38
CA LEU A 95 18.50 -8.21 10.07
C LEU A 95 17.02 -8.60 10.00
N GLU A 96 16.43 -8.54 8.80
CA GLU A 96 15.03 -8.95 8.59
C GLU A 96 14.82 -10.46 8.83
N SER A 97 13.61 -10.85 9.25
CA SER A 97 13.26 -12.26 9.53
C SER A 97 13.47 -13.18 8.32
N SER A 98 13.23 -12.66 7.11
CA SER A 98 13.45 -13.38 5.84
C SER A 98 14.93 -13.75 5.64
N THR A 99 15.83 -12.82 5.97
CA THR A 99 17.29 -13.01 5.93
C THR A 99 17.75 -14.05 6.94
N ILE A 100 17.17 -14.05 8.15
CA ILE A 100 17.48 -15.03 9.20
C ILE A 100 17.15 -16.44 8.68
N SER A 101 15.97 -16.65 8.08
CA SER A 101 15.59 -17.96 7.55
C SER A 101 16.61 -18.52 6.56
N VAL A 102 17.13 -17.69 5.64
CA VAL A 102 18.15 -18.13 4.67
C VAL A 102 19.45 -18.56 5.36
N ALA A 103 19.92 -17.78 6.35
CA ALA A 103 21.12 -18.12 7.10
C ALA A 103 20.98 -19.47 7.86
N LEU A 104 19.79 -19.76 8.40
CA LEU A 104 19.54 -21.04 9.08
C LEU A 104 19.60 -22.21 8.10
N VAL A 105 19.00 -22.06 6.91
CA VAL A 105 19.10 -23.08 5.86
C VAL A 105 20.57 -23.31 5.47
N THR A 106 21.38 -22.26 5.38
CA THR A 106 22.83 -22.38 5.10
C THR A 106 23.58 -23.13 6.20
N VAL A 107 23.31 -22.86 7.48
CA VAL A 107 23.92 -23.60 8.60
C VAL A 107 23.58 -25.10 8.51
N ILE A 108 22.29 -25.43 8.33
CA ILE A 108 21.83 -26.82 8.22
C ILE A 108 22.50 -27.50 7.02
N ALA A 109 22.49 -26.85 5.86
CA ALA A 109 23.04 -27.39 4.61
C ALA A 109 24.56 -27.65 4.68
N ILE A 110 25.30 -26.87 5.47
CA ILE A 110 26.75 -27.06 5.66
C ILE A 110 27.00 -28.17 6.67
N MET A 111 26.27 -28.21 7.79
CA MET A 111 26.50 -29.18 8.86
C MET A 111 25.99 -30.59 8.57
N GLU A 112 25.07 -30.76 7.62
CA GLU A 112 24.54 -32.07 7.19
C GLU A 112 25.61 -33.00 6.59
N TYR A 113 26.71 -32.46 6.06
CA TYR A 113 27.69 -33.23 5.31
C TYR A 113 28.80 -33.85 6.16
N THR A 114 29.04 -35.14 5.92
CA THR A 114 29.82 -36.02 6.80
C THR A 114 31.18 -36.44 6.22
N ASP A 115 31.52 -35.99 5.01
CA ASP A 115 32.67 -36.50 4.26
C ASP A 115 34.00 -35.76 4.56
N ARG A 116 35.12 -36.40 4.18
CA ARG A 116 36.49 -35.96 4.52
C ARG A 116 36.89 -34.58 3.97
N GLN A 117 36.24 -34.10 2.91
CA GLN A 117 36.51 -32.79 2.27
C GLN A 117 35.52 -31.71 2.73
N PHE A 118 35.26 -31.63 4.03
CA PHE A 118 34.24 -30.76 4.62
C PHE A 118 34.37 -29.28 4.20
N ILE A 119 35.58 -28.70 4.21
CA ILE A 119 35.78 -27.27 3.86
C ILE A 119 35.41 -27.00 2.40
N GLN A 120 35.83 -27.87 1.48
CA GLN A 120 35.52 -27.74 0.06
C GLN A 120 34.00 -27.83 -0.17
N PHE A 121 33.35 -28.76 0.52
CA PHE A 121 31.90 -28.89 0.44
C PHE A 121 31.17 -27.67 1.02
N ALA A 122 31.61 -27.16 2.17
CA ALA A 122 31.04 -25.96 2.78
C ALA A 122 31.15 -24.74 1.83
N ALA A 123 32.28 -24.60 1.15
CA ALA A 123 32.48 -23.56 0.14
C ALA A 123 31.54 -23.73 -1.07
N ILE A 124 31.38 -24.96 -1.59
CA ILE A 124 30.45 -25.26 -2.67
C ILE A 124 29.00 -24.95 -2.25
N ARG A 125 28.61 -25.31 -1.02
CA ARG A 125 27.28 -25.02 -0.46
C ARG A 125 27.02 -23.52 -0.35
N PHE A 126 27.99 -22.78 0.18
CA PHE A 126 27.92 -21.33 0.26
C PHE A 126 27.77 -20.70 -1.12
N LEU A 127 28.58 -21.10 -2.10
CA LEU A 127 28.49 -20.61 -3.48
C LEU A 127 27.14 -20.94 -4.14
N THR A 128 26.62 -22.15 -3.91
CA THR A 128 25.31 -22.57 -4.44
C THR A 128 24.18 -21.70 -3.87
N MET A 129 24.23 -21.36 -2.58
CA MET A 129 23.27 -20.44 -1.96
C MET A 129 23.41 -19.03 -2.54
N MET A 130 24.64 -18.52 -2.63
CA MET A 130 24.91 -17.20 -3.23
C MET A 130 24.33 -17.10 -4.64
N LEU A 131 24.54 -18.13 -5.47
CA LEU A 131 24.00 -18.20 -6.83
C LEU A 131 22.47 -18.03 -6.85
N GLY A 132 21.76 -18.66 -5.92
CA GLY A 132 20.31 -18.52 -5.79
C GLY A 132 19.87 -17.08 -5.44
N ILE A 133 20.56 -16.44 -4.49
CA ILE A 133 20.29 -15.04 -4.11
C ILE A 133 20.55 -14.11 -5.31
N PHE A 134 21.67 -14.28 -5.99
CA PHE A 134 22.01 -13.48 -7.17
C PHE A 134 21.01 -13.69 -8.31
N ALA A 135 20.58 -14.93 -8.58
CA ALA A 135 19.58 -15.23 -9.59
C ALA A 135 18.23 -14.55 -9.28
N ALA A 136 17.77 -14.62 -8.03
CA ALA A 136 16.57 -13.93 -7.59
C ALA A 136 16.68 -12.40 -7.75
N PHE A 137 17.82 -11.82 -7.38
CA PHE A 137 18.08 -10.40 -7.56
C PHE A 137 18.07 -9.98 -9.03
N VAL A 138 18.75 -10.73 -9.92
CA VAL A 138 18.79 -10.46 -11.36
C VAL A 138 17.39 -10.53 -11.97
N VAL A 139 16.60 -11.55 -11.62
CA VAL A 139 15.21 -11.66 -12.10
C VAL A 139 14.36 -10.50 -11.59
N ASN A 140 14.51 -10.10 -10.32
CA ASN A 140 13.80 -8.94 -9.80
C ASN A 140 14.19 -7.64 -10.52
N LEU A 141 15.43 -7.50 -10.97
CA LEU A 141 15.91 -6.35 -11.73
C LEU A 141 15.32 -6.31 -13.16
N ILE A 142 15.27 -7.46 -13.83
CA ILE A 142 14.75 -7.60 -15.20
C ILE A 142 13.23 -7.40 -15.24
N PHE A 143 12.51 -7.96 -14.26
CA PHE A 143 11.06 -7.80 -14.16
C PHE A 143 10.73 -6.46 -13.48
N LEU A 144 10.49 -5.42 -14.30
CA LEU A 144 10.14 -4.07 -13.85
C LEU A 144 9.03 -4.08 -12.77
N PRO A 145 9.13 -3.20 -11.75
CA PRO A 145 8.12 -3.11 -10.71
C PRO A 145 6.78 -2.73 -11.34
N PRO A 146 5.65 -3.28 -10.83
CA PRO A 146 4.34 -2.89 -11.32
C PRO A 146 4.14 -1.39 -11.09
N LYS A 147 3.48 -0.71 -12.04
CA LYS A 147 3.15 0.73 -11.92
C LYS A 147 2.19 0.96 -10.74
N TYR A 148 2.73 1.03 -9.52
CA TYR A 148 1.98 1.19 -8.29
C TYR A 148 1.24 2.52 -8.27
N GLU A 149 1.84 3.57 -8.83
CA GLU A 149 1.28 4.90 -8.94
C GLU A 149 -0.11 4.92 -9.60
N LYS A 150 -0.21 4.33 -10.80
CA LYS A 150 -1.46 4.21 -11.53
C LYS A 150 -2.50 3.40 -10.74
N LYS A 151 -2.08 2.28 -10.16
CA LYS A 151 -2.97 1.42 -9.36
C LYS A 151 -3.51 2.11 -8.11
N VAL A 152 -2.67 2.89 -7.41
CA VAL A 152 -3.09 3.66 -6.24
C VAL A 152 -4.17 4.66 -6.66
N TYR A 153 -3.92 5.43 -7.71
CA TYR A 153 -4.88 6.42 -8.17
C TYR A 153 -6.21 5.80 -8.65
N GLU A 154 -6.14 4.76 -9.48
CA GLU A 154 -7.33 4.04 -9.95
C GLU A 154 -8.15 3.52 -8.76
N LYS A 155 -7.50 2.92 -7.76
CA LYS A 155 -8.17 2.41 -6.57
C LYS A 155 -8.77 3.53 -5.71
N ILE A 156 -8.08 4.67 -5.54
CA ILE A 156 -8.63 5.86 -4.87
C ILE A 156 -9.91 6.32 -5.57
N SER A 157 -9.85 6.45 -6.90
CA SER A 157 -10.98 6.94 -7.70
C SER A 157 -12.17 5.99 -7.64
N GLU A 158 -11.95 4.68 -7.79
CA GLU A 158 -12.99 3.65 -7.72
C GLU A 158 -13.68 3.62 -6.35
N GLU A 159 -12.91 3.64 -5.26
CA GLU A 159 -13.50 3.61 -3.91
C GLU A 159 -14.22 4.91 -3.57
N THR A 160 -13.67 6.05 -3.98
CA THR A 160 -14.33 7.34 -3.79
C THR A 160 -15.67 7.36 -4.54
N GLU A 161 -15.69 7.02 -5.82
CA GLU A 161 -16.92 6.99 -6.62
C GLU A 161 -17.98 6.06 -6.02
N ALA A 162 -17.58 4.88 -5.53
CA ALA A 162 -18.48 3.96 -4.85
C ALA A 162 -19.08 4.56 -3.56
N ILE A 163 -18.25 5.20 -2.71
CA ILE A 163 -18.70 5.86 -1.48
C ILE A 163 -19.68 7.00 -1.81
N LEU A 164 -19.33 7.87 -2.76
CA LEU A 164 -20.18 9.00 -3.15
C LEU A 164 -21.52 8.52 -3.72
N LYS A 165 -21.52 7.46 -4.54
CA LYS A 165 -22.74 6.82 -5.05
C LYS A 165 -23.64 6.34 -3.92
N TRP A 166 -23.10 5.66 -2.92
CA TRP A 166 -23.88 5.18 -1.76
C TRP A 166 -24.45 6.33 -0.93
N ILE A 167 -23.70 7.43 -0.75
CA ILE A 167 -24.23 8.64 -0.09
C ILE A 167 -25.40 9.23 -0.90
N ARG A 168 -25.29 9.30 -2.23
CA ARG A 168 -26.38 9.79 -3.09
C ARG A 168 -27.63 8.89 -3.01
N LEU A 169 -27.46 7.57 -3.01
CA LEU A 169 -28.56 6.60 -2.89
C LEU A 169 -29.26 6.69 -1.53
N HIS A 170 -28.49 6.80 -0.43
CA HIS A 170 -29.05 6.96 0.90
C HIS A 170 -29.85 8.27 1.03
N LYS A 171 -29.35 9.38 0.45
CA LYS A 171 -30.09 10.66 0.40
C LYS A 171 -31.46 10.53 -0.28
N GLN A 172 -31.60 9.64 -1.26
CA GLN A 172 -32.85 9.40 -1.98
C GLN A 172 -33.80 8.43 -1.26
N GLN A 173 -33.46 7.95 -0.05
CA GLN A 173 -34.20 6.91 0.69
C GLN A 173 -34.44 5.63 -0.13
N ALA A 174 -33.58 5.38 -1.13
CA ALA A 174 -33.71 4.26 -2.06
C ALA A 174 -32.84 3.05 -1.69
N ALA A 175 -32.20 3.08 -0.52
CA ALA A 175 -31.27 2.04 -0.07
C ALA A 175 -31.88 1.24 1.09
N ASP A 176 -31.87 -0.08 0.97
CA ASP A 176 -32.28 -0.97 2.07
C ASP A 176 -31.25 -0.90 3.22
N HIS A 177 -31.74 -0.74 4.45
CA HIS A 177 -30.91 -0.58 5.65
C HIS A 177 -29.86 -1.70 5.83
N HIS A 178 -30.25 -2.95 5.56
CA HIS A 178 -29.33 -4.10 5.68
C HIS A 178 -28.25 -4.10 4.59
N HIS A 179 -28.63 -3.80 3.35
CA HIS A 179 -27.71 -3.75 2.22
C HIS A 179 -26.70 -2.59 2.37
N LEU A 180 -27.13 -1.46 2.95
CA LEU A 180 -26.24 -0.33 3.19
C LEU A 180 -25.16 -0.66 4.23
N LYS A 181 -25.49 -1.42 5.27
CA LYS A 181 -24.53 -1.84 6.29
C LYS A 181 -23.43 -2.74 5.71
N GLU A 182 -23.82 -3.76 4.94
CA GLU A 182 -22.87 -4.67 4.28
C GLU A 182 -21.92 -3.91 3.33
N GLU A 183 -22.45 -2.92 2.61
CA GLU A 183 -21.65 -2.09 1.72
C GLU A 183 -20.69 -1.17 2.48
N ILE A 184 -21.10 -0.60 3.61
CA ILE A 184 -20.22 0.18 4.48
C ILE A 184 -19.04 -0.67 4.99
N GLU A 185 -19.32 -1.91 5.41
CA GLU A 185 -18.29 -2.86 5.85
C GLU A 185 -17.34 -3.20 4.70
N THR A 186 -17.89 -3.51 3.51
CA THR A 186 -17.13 -3.80 2.30
C THR A 186 -16.23 -2.62 1.90
N ARG A 187 -16.76 -1.38 1.90
CA ARG A 187 -15.96 -0.18 1.60
C ARG A 187 -14.84 0.04 2.62
N HIS A 188 -15.08 -0.27 3.90
CA HIS A 188 -14.05 -0.14 4.92
C HIS A 188 -12.88 -1.13 4.71
N GLU A 189 -13.18 -2.36 4.31
CA GLU A 189 -12.14 -3.33 3.94
C GLU A 189 -11.34 -2.89 2.70
N GLU A 190 -12.03 -2.36 1.68
CA GLU A 190 -11.37 -1.86 0.47
C GLU A 190 -10.50 -0.61 0.74
N MET A 191 -10.91 0.26 1.66
CA MET A 191 -10.07 1.36 2.16
C MET A 191 -8.80 0.84 2.85
N THR A 192 -8.91 -0.23 3.65
CA THR A 192 -7.75 -0.87 4.28
C THR A 192 -6.78 -1.44 3.24
N LYS A 193 -7.31 -2.11 2.20
CA LYS A 193 -6.50 -2.60 1.07
C LYS A 193 -5.84 -1.46 0.30
N LEU A 194 -6.53 -0.33 0.13
CA LEU A 194 -5.99 0.87 -0.49
C LEU A 194 -4.84 1.48 0.32
N GLU A 195 -4.93 1.52 1.66
CA GLU A 195 -3.84 1.97 2.52
C GLU A 195 -2.59 1.09 2.39
N HIS A 196 -2.77 -0.23 2.33
CA HIS A 196 -1.67 -1.16 2.05
C HIS A 196 -1.03 -0.88 0.68
N LEU A 197 -1.84 -0.67 -0.36
CA LEU A 197 -1.35 -0.34 -1.70
C LEU A 197 -0.57 0.99 -1.71
N TYR A 198 -1.07 2.00 -1.01
CA TYR A 198 -0.40 3.28 -0.80
C TYR A 198 0.94 3.10 -0.06
N PHE A 199 0.99 2.26 0.97
CA PHE A 199 2.22 1.95 1.69
C PHE A 199 3.27 1.31 0.77
N MET A 200 2.87 0.36 -0.08
CA MET A 200 3.77 -0.25 -1.08
C MET A 200 4.31 0.79 -2.06
N TYR A 201 3.47 1.73 -2.51
CA TYR A 201 3.93 2.84 -3.35
C TYR A 201 4.88 3.78 -2.60
N LYS A 202 4.62 4.08 -1.32
CA LYS A 202 5.48 4.90 -0.47
C LYS A 202 6.87 4.30 -0.25
N GLU A 203 6.95 2.99 -0.06
CA GLU A 203 8.23 2.29 0.17
C GLU A 203 9.11 2.19 -1.08
N GLU A 204 8.53 2.23 -2.27
CA GLU A 204 9.28 2.16 -3.51
C GLU A 204 10.18 3.42 -3.67
N ARG A 205 11.50 3.24 -3.63
CA ARG A 205 12.43 4.37 -3.83
C ARG A 205 12.60 4.70 -5.32
N THR A 206 12.51 5.98 -5.65
CA THR A 206 12.92 6.49 -6.96
C THR A 206 14.44 6.58 -7.05
N TYR A 207 15.02 6.00 -8.11
CA TYR A 207 16.47 5.92 -8.32
C TYR A 207 17.11 7.30 -8.55
N PHE A 208 16.38 8.24 -9.13
CA PHE A 208 16.87 9.59 -9.44
C PHE A 208 16.40 10.64 -8.42
N ARG A 209 17.31 11.54 -8.01
CA ARG A 209 17.05 12.61 -7.01
C ARG A 209 15.92 13.56 -7.44
N ARG A 210 15.75 13.82 -8.74
CA ARG A 210 14.65 14.64 -9.30
C ARG A 210 13.29 13.95 -9.20
N GLN A 211 13.24 12.64 -9.44
CA GLN A 211 12.00 11.83 -9.32
C GLN A 211 11.60 11.63 -7.85
N ARG A 212 12.53 11.76 -6.89
CA ARG A 212 12.22 11.70 -5.45
C ARG A 212 11.25 12.82 -5.03
N PHE A 213 11.51 14.07 -5.42
CA PHE A 213 10.65 15.20 -5.04
C PHE A 213 9.27 15.14 -5.69
N GLN A 214 9.19 14.74 -6.97
CA GLN A 214 7.91 14.52 -7.65
C GLN A 214 7.09 13.42 -6.94
N LYS A 215 7.73 12.29 -6.62
CA LYS A 215 7.07 11.21 -5.86
C LYS A 215 6.63 11.65 -4.48
N SER A 216 7.46 12.36 -3.72
CA SER A 216 7.09 12.86 -2.39
C SER A 216 5.84 13.75 -2.42
N ARG A 217 5.68 14.59 -3.44
CA ARG A 217 4.49 15.44 -3.60
C ARG A 217 3.25 14.64 -3.96
N LYS A 218 3.37 13.69 -4.88
CA LYS A 218 2.28 12.76 -5.22
C LYS A 218 1.85 11.93 -4.02
N LEU A 219 2.79 11.50 -3.17
CA LEU A 219 2.48 10.82 -1.91
C LEU A 219 1.62 11.69 -0.97
N VAL A 220 1.92 12.99 -0.89
CA VAL A 220 1.08 13.92 -0.10
C VAL A 220 -0.32 14.03 -0.68
N LEU A 221 -0.45 14.16 -2.02
CA LEU A 221 -1.76 14.23 -2.68
C LEU A 221 -2.57 12.94 -2.48
N TYR A 222 -1.99 11.76 -2.75
CA TYR A 222 -2.67 10.49 -2.54
C TYR A 222 -3.07 10.28 -1.08
N ARG A 223 -2.22 10.66 -0.12
CA ARG A 223 -2.58 10.62 1.30
C ARG A 223 -3.82 11.47 1.60
N GLN A 224 -3.90 12.66 1.04
CA GLN A 224 -5.04 13.56 1.28
C GLN A 224 -6.30 13.12 0.54
N MET A 225 -6.18 12.52 -0.65
CA MET A 225 -7.31 11.88 -1.34
C MET A 225 -7.87 10.69 -0.55
N ILE A 226 -6.99 9.82 -0.02
CA ILE A 226 -7.40 8.71 0.86
C ILE A 226 -8.09 9.25 2.12
N ALA A 227 -7.54 10.31 2.73
CA ALA A 227 -8.16 10.94 3.89
C ALA A 227 -9.54 11.55 3.57
N ALA A 228 -9.71 12.19 2.41
CA ALA A 228 -11.00 12.72 1.97
C ALA A 228 -12.03 11.61 1.72
N ALA A 229 -11.62 10.51 1.09
CA ALA A 229 -12.48 9.33 0.90
C ALA A 229 -12.90 8.69 2.23
N ASP A 230 -11.98 8.60 3.20
CA ASP A 230 -12.27 8.09 4.55
C ASP A 230 -13.27 8.99 5.31
N ARG A 231 -13.18 10.32 5.15
CA ARG A 231 -14.19 11.24 5.73
C ARG A 231 -15.54 11.13 5.03
N ALA A 232 -15.57 10.96 3.71
CA ALA A 232 -16.81 10.64 3.00
C ALA A 232 -17.45 9.34 3.51
N LEU A 233 -16.65 8.29 3.72
CA LEU A 233 -17.13 7.03 4.31
C LEU A 233 -17.63 7.22 5.75
N SER A 234 -16.98 8.08 6.53
CA SER A 234 -17.40 8.43 7.87
C SER A 234 -18.75 9.15 7.87
N VAL A 235 -18.99 10.08 6.93
CA VAL A 235 -20.30 10.71 6.73
C VAL A 235 -21.36 9.66 6.38
N LEU A 236 -21.05 8.72 5.47
CA LEU A 236 -21.96 7.63 5.12
C LEU A 236 -22.34 6.77 6.33
N LYS A 237 -21.36 6.42 7.19
CA LYS A 237 -21.59 5.70 8.46
C LYS A 237 -22.53 6.45 9.39
N TRP A 238 -22.33 7.77 9.53
CA TRP A 238 -23.20 8.61 10.37
C TRP A 238 -24.61 8.74 9.81
N LEU A 239 -24.75 8.92 8.50
CA LEU A 239 -26.05 8.97 7.83
C LEU A 239 -26.83 7.67 8.05
N HIS A 240 -26.20 6.51 7.83
CA HIS A 240 -26.81 5.21 8.09
C HIS A 240 -27.21 5.04 9.57
N ARG A 241 -26.33 5.42 10.51
CA ARG A 241 -26.62 5.33 11.95
C ARG A 241 -27.81 6.18 12.37
N LEU A 242 -27.98 7.35 11.75
CA LEU A 242 -29.00 8.33 12.09
C LEU A 242 -30.19 8.32 11.15
N GLU A 243 -30.35 7.31 10.31
CA GLU A 243 -31.41 7.24 9.27
C GLU A 243 -32.82 7.54 9.83
N ASN A 244 -33.14 6.95 10.99
CA ASN A 244 -34.42 7.14 11.67
C ASN A 244 -34.59 8.55 12.27
N GLU A 245 -33.50 9.13 12.80
CA GLU A 245 -33.49 10.47 13.41
C GLU A 245 -33.48 11.55 12.32
N PHE A 246 -32.77 11.31 11.22
CA PHE A 246 -32.67 12.16 10.05
C PHE A 246 -34.04 12.40 9.39
N SER A 247 -34.87 11.35 9.37
CA SER A 247 -36.25 11.45 8.87
C SER A 247 -37.15 12.33 9.75
N ARG A 248 -36.80 12.51 11.03
CA ARG A 248 -37.54 13.32 12.02
C ARG A 248 -37.02 14.76 12.14
N LEU A 249 -35.94 15.12 11.44
CA LEU A 249 -35.39 16.47 11.47
C LEU A 249 -36.37 17.49 10.87
N PRO A 250 -36.34 18.76 11.34
CA PRO A 250 -37.05 19.86 10.70
C PRO A 250 -36.71 19.93 9.21
N ALA A 251 -37.72 20.22 8.38
CA ALA A 251 -37.58 20.20 6.93
C ALA A 251 -36.44 21.12 6.43
N GLU A 252 -36.29 22.29 7.05
CA GLU A 252 -35.23 23.26 6.73
C GLU A 252 -33.82 22.70 6.99
N LEU A 253 -33.60 22.10 8.17
CA LEU A 253 -32.30 21.52 8.52
C LEU A 253 -31.97 20.29 7.66
N ARG A 254 -32.95 19.43 7.42
CA ARG A 254 -32.79 18.27 6.53
C ARG A 254 -32.43 18.70 5.11
N GLN A 255 -33.08 19.74 4.61
CA GLN A 255 -32.77 20.30 3.28
C GLN A 255 -31.38 20.93 3.25
N ALA A 256 -30.97 21.66 4.29
CA ALA A 256 -29.64 22.26 4.39
C ALA A 256 -28.54 21.18 4.37
N VAL A 257 -28.69 20.09 5.15
CA VAL A 257 -27.76 18.95 5.13
C VAL A 257 -27.69 18.32 3.74
N CYS A 258 -28.83 18.02 3.12
CA CYS A 258 -28.90 17.41 1.80
C CYS A 258 -28.29 18.26 0.68
N LEU A 259 -28.44 19.59 0.75
CA LEU A 259 -27.85 20.53 -0.20
C LEU A 259 -26.34 20.65 0.01
N HIS A 260 -25.90 20.90 1.25
CA HIS A 260 -24.48 21.05 1.56
C HIS A 260 -23.71 19.77 1.22
N LEU A 261 -24.21 18.60 1.63
CA LEU A 261 -23.61 17.33 1.31
C LEU A 261 -23.54 17.11 -0.21
N GLY A 262 -24.61 17.42 -0.96
CA GLY A 262 -24.61 17.33 -2.42
C GLY A 262 -23.48 18.14 -3.06
N CYS A 263 -23.31 19.40 -2.63
CA CYS A 263 -22.20 20.24 -3.09
C CYS A 263 -20.82 19.62 -2.77
N LEU A 264 -20.64 19.02 -1.60
CA LEU A 264 -19.39 18.36 -1.23
C LEU A 264 -19.10 17.11 -2.06
N LEU A 265 -20.13 16.31 -2.40
CA LEU A 265 -19.96 15.14 -3.27
C LEU A 265 -19.51 15.55 -4.68
N ASP A 266 -20.20 16.54 -5.27
CA ASP A 266 -19.87 17.06 -6.59
C ASP A 266 -18.46 17.69 -6.59
N TYR A 267 -18.11 18.42 -5.51
CA TYR A 267 -16.78 18.99 -5.35
C TYR A 267 -15.70 17.92 -5.31
N HIS A 268 -15.89 16.83 -4.57
CA HIS A 268 -14.92 15.74 -4.49
C HIS A 268 -14.70 15.06 -5.85
N GLU A 269 -15.75 14.75 -6.61
CA GLU A 269 -15.63 14.20 -7.96
C GLU A 269 -14.82 15.13 -8.87
N GLN A 270 -15.08 16.43 -8.77
CA GLN A 270 -14.38 17.42 -9.58
C GLN A 270 -12.92 17.57 -9.19
N LEU A 271 -12.54 17.42 -7.92
CA LEU A 271 -11.14 17.42 -7.49
C LEU A 271 -10.38 16.23 -8.07
N LEU A 272 -10.99 15.04 -8.12
CA LEU A 272 -10.40 13.87 -8.77
C LEU A 272 -10.22 14.11 -10.29
N LEU A 273 -11.23 14.69 -10.96
CA LEU A 273 -11.13 15.03 -12.38
C LEU A 273 -10.10 16.14 -12.66
N LYS A 274 -10.00 17.14 -11.78
CA LYS A 274 -9.03 18.23 -11.84
C LYS A 274 -7.60 17.67 -11.74
N PHE A 275 -7.37 16.71 -10.85
CA PHE A 275 -6.07 16.05 -10.72
C PHE A 275 -5.63 15.33 -12.00
N ILE A 276 -6.54 14.70 -12.76
CA ILE A 276 -6.23 14.09 -14.06
C ILE A 276 -6.29 15.11 -15.23
N HIS A 277 -6.51 16.40 -14.98
CA HIS A 277 -6.71 17.44 -16.00
C HIS A 277 -7.90 17.20 -16.96
N LYS A 278 -8.85 16.32 -16.61
CA LYS A 278 -10.04 16.05 -17.45
C LYS A 278 -11.14 17.10 -17.32
N ALA A 279 -11.06 17.98 -16.34
CA ALA A 279 -11.96 19.12 -16.16
C ALA A 279 -11.15 20.43 -16.19
N LYS A 280 -11.66 21.45 -16.89
CA LYS A 280 -11.13 22.82 -16.76
C LYS A 280 -11.23 23.21 -15.28
N PRO A 281 -10.19 23.82 -14.68
CA PRO A 281 -10.29 24.31 -13.32
C PRO A 281 -11.44 25.33 -13.29
N LEU A 282 -12.52 25.02 -12.58
CA LEU A 282 -13.41 26.10 -12.16
C LEU A 282 -12.58 27.00 -11.24
N PRO A 283 -12.70 28.34 -11.35
CA PRO A 283 -11.99 29.25 -10.46
C PRO A 283 -12.28 28.85 -9.01
N HIS A 284 -11.22 28.61 -8.23
CA HIS A 284 -11.30 28.25 -6.81
C HIS A 284 -12.24 29.20 -6.04
N SER A 285 -12.36 30.47 -6.46
CA SER A 285 -13.24 31.47 -5.86
C SER A 285 -14.72 31.07 -5.87
N ARG A 286 -15.29 30.70 -7.03
CA ARG A 286 -16.76 30.48 -7.14
C ARG A 286 -17.26 29.28 -6.33
N ARG A 287 -16.52 28.17 -6.33
CA ARG A 287 -16.93 26.98 -5.56
C ARG A 287 -16.65 27.11 -4.07
N ALA A 288 -15.55 27.75 -3.69
CA ALA A 288 -15.30 28.06 -2.29
C ALA A 288 -16.41 28.97 -1.73
N GLU A 289 -16.87 29.95 -2.52
CA GLU A 289 -18.02 30.80 -2.18
C GLU A 289 -19.32 29.98 -2.03
N GLU A 290 -19.63 29.06 -2.96
CA GLU A 290 -20.80 28.18 -2.86
C GLU A 290 -20.76 27.27 -1.62
N ILE A 291 -19.61 26.64 -1.34
CA ILE A 291 -19.42 25.78 -0.16
C ILE A 291 -19.55 26.59 1.13
N HIS A 292 -18.93 27.78 1.19
CA HIS A 292 -19.04 28.69 2.32
C HIS A 292 -20.49 29.08 2.58
N HIS A 293 -21.22 29.46 1.54
CA HIS A 293 -22.63 29.84 1.64
C HIS A 293 -23.50 28.67 2.13
N GLN A 294 -23.28 27.44 1.65
CA GLN A 294 -24.02 26.28 2.17
C GLN A 294 -23.64 25.96 3.63
N ARG A 295 -22.38 26.18 4.02
CA ARG A 295 -21.90 26.02 5.40
C ARG A 295 -22.60 27.00 6.34
N GLU A 296 -22.71 28.26 5.94
CA GLU A 296 -23.46 29.28 6.69
C GLU A 296 -24.93 28.90 6.83
N ARG A 297 -25.57 28.46 5.74
CA ARG A 297 -26.97 28.00 5.76
C ARG A 297 -27.20 26.80 6.68
N LEU A 298 -26.28 25.83 6.67
CA LEU A 298 -26.34 24.68 7.58
C LEU A 298 -26.20 25.13 9.03
N THR A 299 -25.26 26.04 9.30
CA THR A 299 -25.04 26.59 10.64
C THR A 299 -26.26 27.37 11.12
N SER A 300 -26.82 28.24 10.27
CA SER A 300 -28.02 29.03 10.62
C SER A 300 -29.24 28.14 10.83
N ALA A 301 -29.44 27.12 10.00
CA ALA A 301 -30.54 26.15 10.17
C ALA A 301 -30.38 25.32 11.45
N PHE A 302 -29.14 25.08 11.88
CA PHE A 302 -28.86 24.33 13.10
C PHE A 302 -29.14 25.14 14.38
N TYR A 303 -28.96 26.47 14.34
CA TYR A 303 -29.22 27.38 15.45
C TYR A 303 -30.59 28.09 15.39
N ALA A 304 -31.43 27.79 14.39
CA ALA A 304 -32.69 28.49 14.13
C ALA A 304 -33.68 28.44 15.32
N ASP A 305 -33.64 27.37 16.13
CA ASP A 305 -34.51 27.19 17.30
C ASP A 305 -33.95 27.77 18.61
N GLY A 306 -32.78 28.43 18.59
CA GLY A 306 -32.20 29.10 19.75
C GLY A 306 -31.74 28.18 20.90
N GLN A 307 -32.02 26.87 20.81
CA GLN A 307 -31.48 25.83 21.68
C GLN A 307 -30.65 24.85 20.86
N PRO A 308 -29.46 24.44 21.34
CA PRO A 308 -28.75 23.33 20.73
C PRO A 308 -29.69 22.10 20.74
N PRO A 309 -29.81 21.36 19.62
CA PRO A 309 -30.63 20.17 19.61
C PRO A 309 -30.13 19.24 20.73
N GLY A 310 -31.04 18.81 21.61
CA GLY A 310 -30.69 18.00 22.77
C GLY A 310 -30.04 16.65 22.44
N ASP A 311 -30.00 16.28 21.16
CA ASP A 311 -29.36 15.08 20.65
C ASP A 311 -27.93 15.35 20.16
N TYR A 312 -26.95 14.97 20.98
CA TYR A 312 -25.51 15.02 20.67
C TYR A 312 -25.13 14.26 19.38
N ARG A 313 -25.99 13.37 18.88
CA ARG A 313 -25.74 12.61 17.64
C ARG A 313 -25.80 13.49 16.39
N LEU A 314 -26.69 14.49 16.37
CA LEU A 314 -26.82 15.42 15.26
C LEU A 314 -25.59 16.33 15.11
N PHE A 315 -25.00 16.73 16.24
CA PHE A 315 -23.70 17.41 16.27
C PHE A 315 -22.60 16.58 15.63
N SER A 316 -22.62 15.26 15.85
CA SER A 316 -21.60 14.36 15.30
C SER A 316 -21.72 14.24 13.78
N LEU A 317 -22.94 14.19 13.24
CA LEU A 317 -23.17 14.19 11.79
C LEU A 317 -22.72 15.51 11.15
N ILE A 318 -23.13 16.64 11.71
CA ILE A 318 -22.74 17.96 11.18
C ILE A 318 -21.24 18.14 11.28
N GLY A 319 -20.62 17.78 12.41
CA GLY A 319 -19.17 17.80 12.56
C GLY A 319 -18.44 16.93 11.52
N ALA A 320 -18.97 15.75 11.21
CA ALA A 320 -18.41 14.89 10.17
C ALA A 320 -18.54 15.50 8.77
N ILE A 321 -19.66 16.17 8.46
CA ILE A 321 -19.86 16.86 7.18
C ILE A 321 -18.92 18.07 7.06
N MET A 322 -18.76 18.84 8.14
CA MET A 322 -17.86 20.01 8.18
C MET A 322 -16.40 19.59 8.00
N ASP A 323 -15.94 18.59 8.74
CA ASP A 323 -14.58 18.07 8.61
C ASP A 323 -14.35 17.44 7.22
N TYR A 324 -15.35 16.79 6.63
CA TYR A 324 -15.26 16.35 5.23
C TYR A 324 -15.04 17.52 4.27
N GLY A 325 -15.78 18.62 4.42
CA GLY A 325 -15.60 19.84 3.64
C GLY A 325 -14.19 20.44 3.78
N ASP A 326 -13.70 20.58 5.01
CA ASP A 326 -12.36 21.11 5.29
C ASP A 326 -11.25 20.28 4.64
N ARG A 327 -11.41 18.95 4.58
CA ARG A 327 -10.47 18.05 3.87
C ARG A 327 -10.46 18.30 2.38
N LEU A 328 -11.62 18.53 1.76
CA LEU A 328 -11.72 18.82 0.33
C LEU A 328 -11.08 20.17 -0.01
N GLU A 329 -11.30 21.21 0.79
CA GLU A 329 -10.63 22.51 0.61
C GLU A 329 -9.10 22.39 0.73
N HIS A 330 -8.62 21.60 1.69
CA HIS A 330 -7.19 21.34 1.83
C HIS A 330 -6.62 20.58 0.63
N LEU A 331 -7.35 19.58 0.13
CA LEU A 331 -6.98 18.81 -1.05
C LEU A 331 -6.90 19.71 -2.30
N ASP A 332 -7.87 20.62 -2.49
CA ASP A 332 -7.89 21.55 -3.63
C ASP A 332 -6.67 22.47 -3.66
N LYS A 333 -6.32 23.07 -2.51
CA LYS A 333 -5.11 23.90 -2.38
C LYS A 333 -3.84 23.14 -2.75
N LEU A 334 -3.76 21.85 -2.39
CA LEU A 334 -2.62 21.00 -2.72
C LEU A 334 -2.60 20.64 -4.21
N ILE A 335 -3.76 20.37 -4.81
CA ILE A 335 -3.91 20.11 -6.25
C ILE A 335 -3.47 21.37 -7.04
N ASP A 336 -3.94 22.56 -6.67
CA ASP A 336 -3.53 23.81 -7.32
C ASP A 336 -2.03 24.08 -7.22
N SER A 337 -1.45 23.89 -6.03
CA SER A 337 -0.01 24.00 -5.83
C SER A 337 0.77 22.99 -6.69
N PHE A 338 0.24 21.78 -6.88
CA PHE A 338 0.86 20.78 -7.73
C PHE A 338 0.84 21.19 -9.21
N HIS A 339 -0.31 21.59 -9.74
CA HIS A 339 -0.45 21.96 -11.16
C HIS A 339 0.29 23.26 -11.51
N HIS A 340 0.33 24.25 -10.61
CA HIS A 340 0.95 25.55 -10.90
C HIS A 340 2.47 25.46 -10.98
N TYR A 341 3.10 24.62 -10.15
CA TYR A 341 4.55 24.57 -10.05
C TYR A 341 5.20 23.36 -10.75
N HIS A 342 4.45 22.28 -11.00
CA HIS A 342 5.04 20.98 -11.38
C HIS A 342 4.20 20.20 -12.39
N TYR A 343 4.32 20.56 -13.66
CA TYR A 343 3.72 19.84 -14.79
C TYR A 343 4.39 18.46 -14.99
N ASP A 344 3.60 17.39 -15.02
CA ASP A 344 4.04 16.01 -15.30
C ASP A 344 3.21 15.39 -16.44
N ASP A 345 3.67 15.62 -17.66
CA ASP A 345 3.07 15.20 -18.93
C ASP A 345 2.94 13.66 -19.08
N THR A 346 3.69 12.89 -18.28
CA THR A 346 3.72 11.42 -18.35
C THR A 346 2.57 10.77 -17.58
N LEU A 347 2.20 11.33 -16.43
CA LEU A 347 1.08 10.84 -15.62
C LEU A 347 -0.26 11.05 -16.33
N GLU A 348 -0.42 12.22 -16.96
CA GLU A 348 -1.63 12.58 -17.72
C GLU A 348 -1.89 11.59 -18.86
N LYS A 349 -0.85 11.24 -19.63
CA LYS A 349 -0.95 10.26 -20.72
C LYS A 349 -1.26 8.84 -20.22
N GLU A 350 -0.82 8.46 -19.03
CA GLU A 350 -1.05 7.12 -18.46
C GLU A 350 -2.42 6.96 -17.77
N LEU A 351 -2.91 8.00 -17.11
CA LEU A 351 -4.21 8.03 -16.44
C LEU A 351 -5.36 8.40 -17.40
N GLY A 352 -5.11 9.29 -18.37
CA GLY A 352 -6.06 9.70 -19.39
C GLY A 352 -6.59 8.55 -20.24
N LYS A 353 -5.73 7.57 -20.56
CA LYS A 353 -6.07 6.36 -21.34
C LYS A 353 -6.96 5.35 -20.60
N SER A 354 -6.91 5.25 -19.27
CA SER A 354 -7.74 4.29 -18.50
C SER A 354 -9.20 4.72 -18.44
N ALA A 355 -9.46 6.01 -18.24
CA ALA A 355 -10.81 6.55 -18.11
C ALA A 355 -11.49 6.89 -19.45
N GLY A 356 -10.93 6.46 -20.60
CA GLY A 356 -11.52 6.61 -21.93
C GLY A 356 -12.07 5.31 -22.52
N GLY A 357 -12.02 4.20 -21.77
CA GLY A 357 -12.39 2.86 -22.24
C GLY A 357 -13.76 2.36 -21.80
N ARG A 358 -14.66 3.24 -21.36
CA ARG A 358 -16.07 2.91 -21.11
C ARG A 358 -16.94 3.94 -21.82
N SER A 359 -17.06 3.77 -23.15
CA SER A 359 -18.19 4.27 -23.91
C SER A 359 -19.13 3.12 -24.19
#